data_AF-A0A3D4JBS2-F1
#
_entry.id   AF-A0A3D4JBS2-F1
#
_cell.length_a   1.000
_cell.length_b   1.000
_cell.length_c   1.000
_cell.angle_alpha   90.00
_cell.angle_beta   90.00
_cell.angle_gamma   90.00
#
_symmetry.space_group_name_H-M   'P 1'
#
loop_
_entity.id
_entity.type
_entity.pdbx_description
1 polymer ?
#
loop_
_entity_poly.entity_id
_entity_poly.type
_entity_poly.pdbx_seq_one_letter_code
_entity_poly.pdbx_strand_id
1 'polypeptide(L)'
;MTKLNYNIRLLDTPEELRLIENLQRDVWGESETDIVPMHMLIAAVHNGGLVLGAFDEEKIIGFVFGFTGLEKLTNDVRAKHCSHMMG
;
A
#
# COMPACT_ATOMS: atom_id res chain seq x y z
N MET A 1 23.56 -15.57 -8.08
CA MET A 1 22.38 -14.73 -7.77
C MET A 1 22.89 -13.38 -7.32
N THR A 2 22.73 -12.35 -8.14
CA THR A 2 23.09 -10.97 -7.78
C THR A 2 22.09 -10.49 -6.72
N LYS A 3 22.57 -10.02 -5.58
CA LYS A 3 21.72 -9.50 -4.50
C LYS A 3 21.12 -8.17 -4.99
N LEU A 4 19.83 -8.14 -5.33
CA LEU A 4 19.17 -6.86 -5.63
C LEU A 4 19.19 -6.01 -4.36
N ASN A 5 19.68 -4.78 -4.48
CA ASN A 5 19.87 -3.86 -3.37
C ASN A 5 18.65 -2.94 -3.25
N TYR A 6 17.49 -3.51 -2.94
CA TYR A 6 16.27 -2.75 -2.74
C TYR A 6 16.04 -2.44 -1.26
N ASN A 7 15.37 -1.33 -0.98
CA ASN A 7 15.00 -0.89 0.35
C ASN A 7 13.48 -0.76 0.47
N ILE A 8 12.92 -1.22 1.59
CA ILE A 8 11.50 -1.09 1.90
C ILE A 8 11.32 0.06 2.89
N ARG A 9 10.39 0.97 2.59
CA ARG A 9 10.09 2.16 3.42
C ARG A 9 8.60 2.25 3.70
N LEU A 10 8.26 2.75 4.89
CA LEU A 10 6.91 3.24 5.17
C LEU A 10 6.70 4.54 4.38
N LEU A 11 5.53 4.68 3.76
CA LEU A 11 5.11 5.89 3.06
C LEU A 11 3.91 6.50 3.77
N ASP A 12 4.00 7.77 4.15
CA ASP A 12 2.92 8.47 4.88
C ASP A 12 2.67 9.91 4.39
N THR A 13 3.48 10.42 3.47
CA THR A 13 3.29 11.76 2.90
C THR A 13 2.46 11.74 1.61
N PRO A 14 1.74 12.82 1.28
CA PRO A 14 1.01 12.93 0.01
C PRO A 14 1.89 12.73 -1.23
N GLU A 15 3.14 13.22 -1.20
CA GLU A 15 4.11 13.08 -2.27
C GLU A 15 4.50 11.62 -2.50
N GLU A 16 4.78 10.89 -1.43
CA GLU A 16 5.11 9.47 -1.49
C GLU A 16 3.92 8.62 -1.93
N LEU A 17 2.72 8.87 -1.40
CA LEU A 17 1.54 8.09 -1.77
C LEU A 17 1.05 8.39 -3.18
N ARG A 18 1.42 9.53 -3.77
CA ARG A 18 1.23 9.78 -5.20
C ARG A 18 2.09 8.86 -6.07
N LEU A 19 3.27 8.44 -5.59
CA LEU A 19 4.08 7.44 -6.29
C LEU A 19 3.33 6.10 -6.38
N ILE A 20 2.57 5.74 -5.35
CA ILE A 20 1.75 4.51 -5.34
C ILE A 20 0.61 4.63 -6.34
N GLU A 21 -0.11 5.74 -6.35
CA GLU A 21 -1.19 5.99 -7.32
C GLU A 21 -0.71 5.91 -8.77
N ASN A 22 0.48 6.48 -9.06
CA ASN A 22 1.09 6.40 -10.39
C ASN A 22 1.55 4.99 -10.72
N LEU A 23 2.18 4.28 -9.78
CA LEU A 23 2.63 2.91 -9.99
C LEU A 23 1.45 1.96 -10.25
N GLN A 24 0.30 2.17 -9.60
CA GLN A 24 -0.93 1.43 -9.89
C GLN A 24 -1.36 1.61 -11.35
N ARG A 25 -1.31 2.85 -11.89
CA ARG A 25 -1.62 3.11 -13.30
C ARG A 25 -0.63 2.44 -14.26
N ASP A 26 0.65 2.47 -13.91
CA ASP A 26 1.71 1.83 -14.71
C ASP A 26 1.54 0.29 -14.76
N VAL A 27 1.05 -0.34 -13.68
CA VAL A 27 0.95 -1.80 -13.56
C VAL A 27 -0.42 -2.35 -13.97
N TRP A 28 -1.52 -1.67 -13.59
CA TRP A 28 -2.89 -2.13 -13.82
C TRP A 28 -3.61 -1.38 -14.95
N GLY A 29 -2.95 -0.41 -15.60
CA GLY A 29 -3.48 0.34 -16.73
C GLY A 29 -4.37 1.53 -16.32
N GLU A 30 -5.06 2.11 -17.31
CA GLU A 30 -5.90 3.32 -17.14
C GLU A 30 -7.31 3.04 -16.57
N SER A 31 -7.55 1.84 -16.05
CA SER A 31 -8.81 1.52 -15.38
C SER A 31 -8.85 2.23 -14.03
N GLU A 32 -9.36 3.46 -14.02
CA GLU A 32 -9.44 4.30 -12.81
C GLU A 32 -10.27 3.64 -11.69
N THR A 33 -11.07 2.61 -11.99
CA THR A 33 -11.80 1.84 -10.96
C THR A 33 -10.90 0.94 -10.12
N ASP A 34 -9.72 0.57 -10.63
CA ASP A 34 -8.77 -0.31 -9.96
C ASP A 34 -7.66 0.45 -9.22
N ILE A 35 -7.65 1.78 -9.35
CA ILE A 35 -6.70 2.68 -8.68
C ILE A 35 -7.29 3.11 -7.34
N VAL A 36 -6.58 2.81 -6.25
CA VAL A 36 -6.86 3.45 -4.95
C VAL A 36 -6.22 4.83 -4.96
N PRO A 37 -7.01 5.92 -4.90
CA PRO A 37 -6.46 7.26 -5.07
C PRO A 37 -5.69 7.70 -3.82
N MET A 38 -4.66 8.54 -4.00
CA MET A 38 -3.71 8.93 -2.94
C MET A 38 -4.40 9.40 -1.65
N HIS A 39 -5.46 10.21 -1.75
CA HIS A 39 -6.16 10.70 -0.56
C HIS A 39 -6.79 9.59 0.31
N MET A 40 -7.15 8.43 -0.27
CA MET A 40 -7.64 7.27 0.45
C MET A 40 -6.50 6.52 1.12
N LEU A 41 -5.35 6.43 0.45
CA LEU A 41 -4.13 5.87 1.04
C LEU A 41 -3.72 6.72 2.26
N ILE A 42 -3.72 8.05 2.15
CA ILE A 42 -3.45 8.98 3.26
C ILE A 42 -4.41 8.75 4.43
N ALA A 43 -5.70 8.67 4.15
CA ALA A 43 -6.69 8.42 5.17
C ALA A 43 -6.42 7.07 5.87
N ALA A 44 -6.07 6.03 5.13
CA ALA A 44 -5.79 4.71 5.69
C ALA A 44 -4.53 4.71 6.58
N VAL A 45 -3.38 5.22 6.09
CA VAL A 45 -2.12 5.19 6.85
C VAL A 45 -2.21 5.96 8.17
N HIS A 46 -2.98 7.05 8.21
CA HIS A 46 -3.20 7.83 9.43
C HIS A 46 -4.26 7.26 10.37
N ASN A 47 -4.99 6.21 9.96
CA ASN A 47 -6.04 5.57 10.77
C ASN A 47 -5.78 4.07 11.02
N GLY A 48 -4.51 3.67 11.07
CA GLY A 48 -4.11 2.29 11.41
C GLY A 48 -3.99 1.35 10.21
N GLY A 49 -3.97 1.90 8.99
CA GLY A 49 -3.45 1.22 7.81
C GLY A 49 -1.96 1.46 7.60
N LEU A 50 -1.42 0.82 6.57
CA LEU A 50 -0.01 0.94 6.21
C LEU A 50 0.16 0.86 4.71
N VAL A 51 1.14 1.62 4.22
CA VAL A 51 1.65 1.52 2.85
C VAL A 51 3.16 1.38 2.94
N LEU A 52 3.69 0.31 2.36
CA LEU A 52 5.14 0.13 2.21
C LEU A 52 5.51 0.19 0.74
N GLY A 53 6.52 0.97 0.39
CA GLY A 53 7.11 1.00 -0.95
C GLY A 53 8.44 0.25 -0.98
N ALA A 54 8.68 -0.51 -2.05
CA ALA A 54 9.98 -1.09 -2.37
C ALA A 54 10.69 -0.19 -3.39
N PHE A 55 11.93 0.17 -3.08
CA PHE A 55 12.75 1.08 -3.89
C PHE A 55 14.03 0.42 -4.36
N ASP A 56 14.32 0.53 -5.66
CA ASP A 56 15.64 0.34 -6.22
C ASP A 56 16.25 1.73 -6.43
N GLU A 57 17.23 2.09 -5.61
CA GLU A 57 17.70 3.47 -5.43
C GLU A 57 16.56 4.44 -5.03
N GLU A 58 16.15 5.33 -5.93
CA GLU A 58 15.04 6.27 -5.77
C GLU A 58 13.77 5.84 -6.52
N LYS A 59 13.87 4.80 -7.35
CA LYS A 59 12.76 4.33 -8.16
C LYS A 59 11.90 3.36 -7.36
N ILE A 60 10.60 3.64 -7.27
CA ILE A 60 9.65 2.68 -6.73
C ILE A 60 9.45 1.51 -7.72
N ILE A 61 9.57 0.29 -7.21
CA ILE A 61 9.47 -0.95 -7.97
C ILE A 61 8.36 -1.88 -7.48
N GLY A 62 7.68 -1.51 -6.39
CA GLY A 62 6.59 -2.27 -5.83
C GLY A 62 6.03 -1.60 -4.58
N PHE A 63 4.86 -2.04 -4.15
CA PHE A 63 4.26 -1.57 -2.90
C PHE A 63 3.36 -2.65 -2.29
N VAL A 64 3.03 -2.46 -1.02
CA VAL A 64 1.91 -3.14 -0.37
C VAL A 64 1.04 -2.12 0.33
N PHE A 65 -0.28 -2.25 0.17
CA PHE A 65 -1.28 -1.51 0.94
C PHE A 65 -2.17 -2.47 1.71
N GLY A 66 -2.34 -2.19 3.00
CA GLY A 66 -3.32 -2.87 3.84
C GLY A 66 -3.79 -2.03 5.01
N PHE A 67 -4.88 -2.46 5.63
CA PHE A 67 -5.55 -1.74 6.70
C PHE A 67 -6.03 -2.68 7.80
N THR A 68 -6.38 -2.12 8.95
CA THR A 68 -6.93 -2.90 10.05
C THR A 68 -8.34 -3.39 9.68
N GLY A 69 -8.48 -4.69 9.47
CA GLY A 69 -9.76 -5.37 9.37
C GLY A 69 -10.24 -5.83 10.75
N LEU A 70 -11.55 -5.88 10.94
CA LEU A 70 -12.17 -6.43 12.13
C LEU A 70 -12.89 -7.73 11.77
N GLU A 71 -12.51 -8.81 12.41
CA GLU A 71 -13.16 -10.11 12.28
C GLU A 71 -14.11 -10.31 13.46
N LYS A 72 -15.40 -10.49 13.15
CA LYS A 72 -16.42 -10.78 14.15
C LYS A 72 -16.35 -12.27 14.52
N LEU A 73 -16.09 -12.54 15.80
CA LEU A 73 -16.18 -13.86 16.39
C LEU A 73 -17.50 -13.97 17.16
N THR A 74 -17.89 -15.18 17.58
CA THR A 74 -19.18 -15.43 18.24
C THR A 74 -19.44 -14.50 19.42
N ASN A 75 -18.40 -14.20 20.22
CA ASN A 75 -18.50 -13.36 21.42
C ASN A 75 -17.39 -12.30 21.51
N ASP A 76 -16.70 -11.98 20.40
CA ASP A 76 -15.54 -11.07 20.41
C ASP A 76 -15.30 -10.41 19.04
N VAL A 77 -14.38 -9.45 18.97
CA VAL A 77 -13.87 -8.85 17.74
C VAL A 77 -12.34 -8.93 17.74
N ARG A 78 -11.79 -9.57 16.71
CA ARG A 78 -10.34 -9.67 16.51
C ARG A 78 -9.88 -8.70 15.42
N ALA A 79 -8.90 -7.86 15.75
CA ALA A 79 -8.19 -7.08 14.73
C ALA A 79 -7.31 -8.00 13.88
N LYS A 80 -7.30 -7.80 12.56
CA LYS A 80 -6.44 -8.49 11.61
C LYS A 80 -5.87 -7.50 10.61
N HIS A 81 -4.70 -7.81 10.04
CA HIS A 81 -4.24 -7.11 8.86
C HIS A 81 -5.05 -7.59 7.65
N CYS A 82 -5.72 -6.66 6.97
CA CYS A 82 -6.37 -6.91 5.70
C CYS A 82 -5.54 -6.27 4.60
N SER A 83 -4.92 -7.09 3.76
CA SER A 83 -4.26 -6.58 2.56
C SER A 83 -5.28 -6.44 1.44
N HIS A 84 -5.24 -5.31 0.74
CA HIS A 84 -6.01 -5.10 -0.49
C HIS A 84 -5.12 -5.18 -1.73
N MET A 85 -3.82 -4.91 -1.58
CA MET A 85 -2.86 -4.81 -2.68
C MET A 85 -1.54 -5.47 -2.30
N MET A 86 -1.58 -6.78 -2.04
CA MET A 86 -0.41 -7.65 -1.90
C MET A 86 -0.66 -8.90 -2.74
N GLY A 87 0.19 -9.12 -3.75
CA GLY A 87 0.22 -10.35 -4.54
C GLY A 87 1.04 -11.43 -3.86
#